data_AF-A0A1Y1IAJ5-F1
#
_entry.id   AF-A0A1Y1IAJ5-F1
#
_cell.length_a   1.000
_cell.length_b   1.000
_cell.length_c   1.000
_cell.angle_alpha   90.00
_cell.angle_beta   90.00
_cell.angle_gamma   90.00
#
_symmetry.space_group_name_H-M   'P 1'
#
loop_
_entity.id
_entity.type
_entity.pdbx_description
1 polymer ?
#
loop_
_entity_poly.entity_id
_entity_poly.type
_entity_poly.pdbx_seq_one_letter_code
_entity_poly.pdbx_strand_id
1 'polypeptide(L)'
;MNSFERGPTVETFLQQLFRDRTVTNFTIYVKEGAGPQSLPSTVEDVFCAIEDEDRELAKLLGSTEHLDFLLAPSGTRPVCDRNSPGCVLYANNILTVANSFRNYGELLRADLIKQGFVVHEVYLDDEAPSVQVRRVGNDDDKDLADDVWRARYVVDDEAYRKLLEKDEIDTLDEVEVRQRHIYECIRNVHKVDPRRVDHNYEVVHCGKELVPFQNYIRFQTTPFSDIMDDFTRALREGDMEGVTKEYVAARGDMSRRIPFAVMLSAELLGCQPGEVERCKEDGFAVEEDALQAIHDTMLGPTPERLSFVRDFYGMDQTAESLTATMKRNAIKKVLHVGLGLNHVAPKKSNGKFVAGRPHLFKPLLWQEVREKYGRLDEYEATLPVEGCVIRP
;
A
#
# COMPACT_ATOMS: atom_id res chain seq x y z
N MET A 1 15.09 -4.96 -9.31
CA MET A 1 14.19 -3.79 -9.50
C MET A 1 12.76 -4.29 -9.51
N ASN A 2 11.91 -3.74 -8.65
CA ASN A 2 10.54 -4.20 -8.43
C ASN A 2 9.65 -3.86 -9.62
N SER A 3 8.66 -4.72 -9.90
CA SER A 3 7.61 -4.53 -10.91
C SER A 3 6.74 -3.28 -10.68
N PHE A 4 6.91 -2.58 -9.56
CA PHE A 4 6.22 -1.33 -9.24
C PHE A 4 6.80 -0.10 -9.97
N GLU A 5 8.06 -0.14 -10.43
CA GLU A 5 8.68 0.98 -11.17
C GLU A 5 8.56 0.80 -12.70
N ARG A 6 8.22 -0.40 -13.15
CA ARG A 6 7.87 -0.65 -14.55
C ARG A 6 6.38 -0.37 -14.67
N GLY A 7 6.01 0.73 -15.32
CA GLY A 7 4.62 0.96 -15.70
C GLY A 7 4.02 -0.25 -16.45
N PRO A 8 2.70 -0.25 -16.70
CA PRO A 8 2.05 -1.35 -17.42
C PRO A 8 2.81 -1.65 -18.73
N THR A 9 2.92 -2.93 -19.07
CA THR A 9 3.51 -3.32 -20.37
C THR A 9 2.72 -2.64 -21.49
N VAL A 10 3.36 -2.40 -22.65
CA VAL A 10 2.69 -1.76 -23.80
C VAL A 10 1.37 -2.47 -24.13
N GLU A 11 1.34 -3.81 -24.09
CA GLU A 11 0.11 -4.57 -24.31
C GLU A 11 -0.97 -4.31 -23.25
N THR A 12 -0.59 -4.25 -21.96
CA THR A 12 -1.53 -3.93 -20.87
C THR A 12 -2.02 -2.50 -20.97
N PHE A 13 -1.15 -1.55 -21.33
CA PHE A 13 -1.49 -0.16 -21.55
C PHE A 13 -2.46 0.02 -22.73
N LEU A 14 -2.23 -0.68 -23.84
CA LEU A 14 -3.11 -0.66 -25.01
C LEU A 14 -4.47 -1.31 -24.72
N GLN A 15 -4.50 -2.41 -23.95
CA GLN A 15 -5.77 -3.00 -23.49
C GLN A 15 -6.56 -2.06 -22.57
N GLN A 16 -5.88 -1.28 -21.72
CA GLN A 16 -6.51 -0.24 -20.90
C GLN A 16 -7.10 0.86 -21.79
N LEU A 17 -6.34 1.35 -22.77
CA LEU A 17 -6.80 2.37 -23.74
C LEU A 17 -8.01 1.94 -24.57
N PHE A 18 -8.10 0.65 -24.94
CA PHE A 18 -9.26 0.11 -25.66
C PHE A 18 -10.53 0.07 -24.81
N ARG A 19 -10.41 -0.10 -23.48
CA ARG A 19 -11.56 -0.09 -22.57
C ARG A 19 -12.11 1.33 -22.33
N ASP A 20 -11.24 2.34 -22.33
CA ASP A 20 -11.61 3.75 -22.08
C ASP A 20 -12.08 4.50 -23.35
N ARG A 21 -12.12 3.82 -24.49
CA ARG A 21 -12.48 4.34 -25.83
C ARG A 21 -13.89 4.93 -25.93
N THR A 22 -14.71 4.77 -24.88
CA THR A 22 -16.11 5.18 -24.85
C THR A 22 -16.38 6.51 -24.13
N VAL A 23 -15.41 7.14 -23.45
CA VAL A 23 -15.74 8.22 -22.50
C VAL A 23 -15.29 9.63 -22.90
N THR A 24 -14.06 9.92 -23.33
CA THR A 24 -13.66 11.30 -23.72
C THR A 24 -12.25 11.33 -24.33
N ASN A 25 -11.80 12.50 -24.85
CA ASN A 25 -10.39 12.76 -25.13
C ASN A 25 -9.54 12.49 -23.87
N PHE A 26 -8.48 11.71 -24.00
CA PHE A 26 -7.58 11.38 -22.89
C PHE A 26 -6.17 11.90 -23.20
N THR A 27 -5.49 12.40 -22.17
CA THR A 27 -4.11 12.90 -22.25
C THR A 27 -3.20 11.93 -21.50
N ILE A 28 -2.22 11.36 -22.20
CA ILE A 28 -1.23 10.46 -21.61
C ILE A 28 0.01 11.29 -21.32
N TYR A 29 0.36 11.39 -20.04
CA TYR A 29 1.60 12.00 -19.62
C TYR A 29 2.68 10.94 -19.51
N VAL A 30 3.64 10.97 -20.43
CA VAL A 30 4.84 10.13 -20.37
C VAL A 30 5.95 10.98 -19.78
N LYS A 31 6.41 10.62 -18.58
CA LYS A 31 7.65 11.19 -18.05
C LYS A 31 8.79 10.32 -18.55
N GLU A 32 9.67 10.88 -19.37
CA GLU A 32 10.98 10.27 -19.57
C GLU A 32 11.66 10.25 -18.20
N GLY A 33 11.68 9.10 -17.55
CA GLY A 33 12.55 8.91 -16.40
C GLY A 33 13.99 9.16 -16.83
N ALA A 34 14.89 9.39 -15.87
CA ALA A 34 16.32 9.26 -16.15
C ALA A 34 16.56 7.81 -16.58
N GLY A 35 16.45 7.54 -17.87
CA GLY A 35 16.77 6.27 -18.46
C GLY A 35 18.23 5.93 -18.14
N PRO A 36 18.60 4.64 -18.16
CA PRO A 36 20.00 4.25 -17.98
C PRO A 36 20.90 5.09 -18.91
N GLN A 37 21.86 5.81 -18.33
CA GLN A 37 22.71 6.79 -19.03
C GLN A 37 23.49 6.17 -20.20
N SER A 38 23.72 4.86 -20.17
CA SER A 38 24.40 4.10 -21.22
C SER A 38 23.66 2.78 -21.48
N LEU A 39 22.90 2.73 -22.56
CA LEU A 39 22.36 1.48 -23.09
C LEU A 39 23.20 1.03 -24.29
N PRO A 40 23.50 -0.29 -24.43
CA PRO A 40 24.25 -0.80 -25.57
C PRO A 40 23.53 -0.48 -26.89
N SER A 41 24.29 -0.19 -27.93
CA SER A 41 23.78 0.20 -29.25
C SER A 41 24.15 -0.80 -30.35
N THR A 42 25.18 -1.60 -30.10
CA THR A 42 25.65 -2.67 -30.99
C THR A 42 25.75 -4.00 -30.26
N VAL A 43 25.83 -5.09 -31.02
CA VAL A 43 26.01 -6.45 -30.48
C VAL A 43 27.32 -6.54 -29.68
N GLU A 44 28.34 -5.84 -30.15
CA GLU A 44 29.64 -5.73 -29.50
C GLU A 44 29.53 -4.97 -28.16
N ASP A 45 28.76 -3.89 -28.10
CA ASP A 45 28.52 -3.15 -26.85
C ASP A 45 27.84 -4.04 -25.80
N VAL A 46 26.94 -4.93 -26.22
CA VAL A 46 26.28 -5.89 -25.31
C VAL A 46 27.30 -6.85 -24.73
N PHE A 47 28.22 -7.39 -25.55
CA PHE A 47 29.26 -8.28 -25.05
C PHE A 47 30.22 -7.57 -24.09
N CYS A 48 30.65 -6.35 -24.42
CA CYS A 48 31.47 -5.54 -23.52
C CYS A 48 30.74 -5.25 -22.20
N ALA A 49 29.46 -4.87 -22.23
CA ALA A 49 28.68 -4.61 -21.03
C ALA A 49 28.50 -5.85 -20.14
N ILE A 50 28.39 -7.05 -20.74
CA ILE A 50 28.33 -8.31 -19.98
C ILE A 50 29.70 -8.64 -19.37
N GLU A 51 30.79 -8.43 -20.11
CA GLU A 51 32.17 -8.68 -19.64
C GLU A 51 32.59 -7.73 -18.50
N ASP A 52 32.08 -6.50 -18.52
CA ASP A 52 32.34 -5.48 -17.50
C ASP A 52 31.38 -5.56 -16.30
N GLU A 53 30.52 -6.58 -16.25
CA GLU A 53 29.48 -6.77 -15.22
C GLU A 53 28.60 -5.51 -15.04
N ASP A 54 28.15 -4.91 -16.15
CA ASP A 54 27.39 -3.67 -16.15
C ASP A 54 26.11 -3.81 -15.30
N ARG A 55 26.11 -3.07 -14.19
CA ARG A 55 25.03 -3.10 -13.19
C ARG A 55 23.72 -2.50 -13.70
N GLU A 56 23.76 -1.57 -14.65
CA GLU A 56 22.56 -0.97 -15.23
C GLU A 56 21.91 -1.91 -16.23
N LEU A 57 22.71 -2.63 -17.04
CA LEU A 57 22.21 -3.70 -17.90
C LEU A 57 21.62 -4.85 -17.08
N ALA A 58 22.29 -5.25 -16.00
CA ALA A 58 21.79 -6.27 -15.08
C ALA A 58 20.44 -5.89 -14.45
N LYS A 59 20.29 -4.64 -14.00
CA LYS A 59 19.03 -4.10 -13.48
C LYS A 59 17.90 -4.11 -14.52
N LEU A 60 18.22 -3.82 -15.78
CA LEU A 60 17.26 -3.81 -16.89
C LEU A 60 16.74 -5.22 -17.19
N LEU A 61 17.64 -6.21 -17.23
CA LEU A 61 17.34 -7.60 -17.55
C LEU A 61 16.78 -8.38 -16.34
N GLY A 62 16.96 -7.87 -15.13
CA GLY A 62 16.44 -8.45 -13.90
C GLY A 62 17.46 -9.35 -13.22
N SER A 63 17.39 -10.66 -13.46
CA SER A 63 18.45 -11.61 -13.07
C SER A 63 19.45 -11.69 -14.23
N THR A 64 20.73 -11.76 -13.92
CA THR A 64 21.78 -12.08 -14.91
C THR A 64 22.28 -13.51 -14.74
N GLU A 65 21.68 -14.32 -13.85
CA GLU A 65 22.12 -15.71 -13.61
C GLU A 65 21.91 -16.60 -14.84
N HIS A 66 21.01 -16.23 -15.75
CA HIS A 66 20.91 -16.88 -17.06
C HIS A 66 21.98 -16.39 -18.07
N LEU A 67 22.77 -15.37 -17.71
CA LEU A 67 24.05 -15.04 -18.35
C LEU A 67 25.18 -15.98 -17.87
N ASP A 68 24.97 -16.81 -16.84
CA ASP A 68 25.95 -17.82 -16.37
C ASP A 68 26.13 -19.01 -17.33
N PHE A 69 25.75 -18.85 -18.60
CA PHE A 69 26.16 -19.76 -19.68
C PHE A 69 27.68 -19.74 -19.95
N LEU A 70 28.48 -19.13 -19.06
CA LEU A 70 29.92 -18.93 -19.15
C LEU A 70 30.64 -19.16 -17.81
N LEU A 71 30.13 -20.04 -16.93
CA LEU A 71 30.91 -20.47 -15.77
C LEU A 71 31.71 -21.74 -16.10
N ALA A 72 32.89 -21.56 -16.69
CA ALA A 72 33.95 -22.58 -16.61
C ALA A 72 34.64 -22.49 -15.23
N PRO A 73 35.17 -23.59 -14.69
CA PRO A 73 35.83 -23.61 -13.37
C PRO A 73 36.94 -22.56 -13.24
N SER A 74 37.12 -22.09 -12.00
CA SER A 74 38.04 -21.02 -11.59
C SER A 74 39.44 -21.12 -12.23
N GLY A 75 39.76 -20.17 -13.11
CA GLY A 75 41.12 -19.98 -13.65
C GLY A 75 41.22 -19.70 -15.16
N THR A 76 40.13 -19.84 -15.93
CA THR A 76 40.15 -19.58 -17.39
C THR A 76 38.88 -18.86 -17.84
N ARG A 77 39.00 -17.80 -18.65
CA ARG A 77 37.87 -17.08 -19.27
C ARG A 77 37.16 -17.98 -20.29
N PRO A 78 35.83 -18.17 -20.22
CA PRO A 78 35.04 -18.39 -21.42
C PRO A 78 34.37 -17.06 -21.79
N VAL A 79 34.90 -16.41 -22.82
CA VAL A 79 34.18 -15.36 -23.55
C VAL A 79 33.35 -16.11 -24.57
N CYS A 80 32.01 -15.97 -24.53
CA CYS A 80 31.13 -16.48 -25.58
C CYS A 80 31.73 -16.17 -26.95
N ASP A 81 31.76 -17.13 -27.88
CA ASP A 81 32.23 -16.85 -29.24
C ASP A 81 31.27 -15.82 -29.83
N ARG A 82 31.76 -14.58 -29.95
CA ARG A 82 30.98 -13.43 -30.42
C ARG A 82 30.47 -13.62 -31.85
N ASN A 83 31.01 -14.60 -32.59
CA ASN A 83 30.58 -14.99 -33.92
C ASN A 83 29.58 -16.16 -33.93
N SER A 84 29.29 -16.76 -32.77
CA SER A 84 28.30 -17.84 -32.67
C SER A 84 26.89 -17.29 -32.94
N PRO A 85 26.10 -17.93 -33.82
CA PRO A 85 24.72 -17.52 -34.09
C PRO A 85 23.86 -17.42 -32.82
N GLY A 86 24.09 -18.29 -31.83
CA GLY A 86 23.37 -18.26 -30.56
C GLY A 86 23.71 -17.03 -29.71
N CYS A 87 25.00 -16.66 -29.66
CA CYS A 87 25.47 -15.47 -28.96
C CYS A 87 24.98 -14.18 -29.63
N VAL A 88 25.04 -14.12 -30.96
CA VAL A 88 24.56 -12.96 -31.74
C VAL A 88 23.04 -12.80 -31.59
N LEU A 89 22.27 -13.90 -31.62
CA LEU A 89 20.82 -13.85 -31.39
C LEU A 89 20.50 -13.32 -29.99
N TYR A 90 21.24 -13.79 -28.98
CA TYR A 90 21.09 -13.34 -27.61
C TYR A 90 21.36 -11.83 -27.45
N ALA A 91 22.49 -11.35 -28.00
CA ALA A 91 22.83 -9.93 -27.98
C ALA A 91 21.78 -9.09 -28.72
N ASN A 92 21.23 -9.57 -29.83
CA ASN A 92 20.15 -8.90 -30.55
C ASN A 92 18.84 -8.81 -29.73
N ASN A 93 18.52 -9.80 -28.90
CA ASN A 93 17.37 -9.73 -28.01
C ASN A 93 17.58 -8.64 -26.94
N ILE A 94 18.78 -8.52 -26.39
CA ILE A 94 19.14 -7.45 -25.45
C ILE A 94 19.05 -6.08 -26.13
N LEU A 95 19.58 -5.95 -27.35
CA LEU A 95 19.46 -4.73 -28.14
C LEU A 95 18.01 -4.36 -28.44
N THR A 96 17.14 -5.35 -28.65
CA THR A 96 15.71 -5.12 -28.86
C THR A 96 15.09 -4.47 -27.62
N VAL A 97 15.42 -4.97 -26.43
CA VAL A 97 15.00 -4.36 -25.16
C VAL A 97 15.59 -2.95 -25.03
N ALA A 98 16.89 -2.77 -25.21
CA ALA A 98 17.55 -1.45 -25.14
C ALA A 98 16.96 -0.43 -26.14
N ASN A 99 16.66 -0.86 -27.36
CA ASN A 99 16.01 -0.03 -28.39
C ASN A 99 14.57 0.32 -28.02
N SER A 100 13.84 -0.58 -27.35
CA SER A 100 12.48 -0.30 -26.89
C SER A 100 12.45 0.82 -25.84
N PHE A 101 13.49 0.94 -25.02
CA PHE A 101 13.65 2.08 -24.10
C PHE A 101 14.09 3.35 -24.83
N ARG A 102 15.08 3.24 -25.72
CA ARG A 102 15.62 4.37 -26.50
C ARG A 102 14.56 5.05 -27.38
N ASN A 103 13.67 4.26 -27.97
CA ASN A 103 12.69 4.72 -28.95
C ASN A 103 11.24 4.58 -28.43
N TYR A 104 11.05 4.48 -27.10
CA TYR A 104 9.74 4.19 -26.50
C TYR A 104 8.66 5.17 -26.97
N GLY A 105 8.95 6.47 -26.95
CA GLY A 105 8.01 7.52 -27.36
C GLY A 105 7.56 7.37 -28.81
N GLU A 106 8.50 7.14 -29.73
CA GLU A 106 8.20 6.95 -31.16
C GLU A 106 7.42 5.67 -31.42
N LEU A 107 7.80 4.56 -30.78
CA LEU A 107 7.13 3.26 -30.91
C LEU A 107 5.70 3.31 -30.38
N LEU A 108 5.51 3.90 -29.20
CA LEU A 108 4.18 4.08 -28.60
C LEU A 108 3.29 4.94 -29.50
N ARG A 109 3.81 6.06 -30.02
CA ARG A 109 3.07 6.91 -30.95
C ARG A 109 2.65 6.16 -32.21
N ALA A 110 3.57 5.43 -32.83
CA ALA A 110 3.29 4.67 -34.05
C ALA A 110 2.19 3.62 -33.82
N ASP A 111 2.25 2.91 -32.69
CA ASP A 111 1.24 1.91 -32.32
C ASP A 111 -0.13 2.53 -32.03
N LEU A 112 -0.18 3.68 -31.35
CA LEU A 112 -1.42 4.41 -31.09
C LEU A 112 -2.06 4.92 -32.40
N ILE A 113 -1.27 5.48 -33.31
CA ILE A 113 -1.76 5.91 -34.63
C ILE A 113 -2.30 4.71 -35.42
N LYS A 114 -1.59 3.58 -35.42
CA LYS A 114 -2.02 2.34 -36.10
C LYS A 114 -3.35 1.81 -35.56
N GLN A 115 -3.64 2.06 -34.28
CA GLN A 115 -4.91 1.69 -33.63
C GLN A 115 -6.02 2.71 -33.83
N GLY A 116 -5.77 3.78 -34.58
CA GLY A 116 -6.75 4.79 -34.97
C GLY A 116 -6.86 5.97 -33.99
N PHE A 117 -5.88 6.18 -33.11
CA PHE A 117 -5.84 7.34 -32.23
C PHE A 117 -5.23 8.55 -32.92
N VAL A 118 -5.76 9.75 -32.65
CA VAL A 118 -5.14 11.03 -33.01
C VAL A 118 -4.21 11.42 -31.86
N VAL A 119 -2.91 11.47 -32.12
CA VAL A 119 -1.88 11.72 -31.10
C VAL A 119 -1.34 13.14 -31.26
N HIS A 120 -1.40 13.93 -30.20
CA HIS A 120 -0.76 15.25 -30.09
C HIS A 120 0.34 15.18 -29.03
N GLU A 121 1.59 15.43 -29.44
CA GLU A 121 2.72 15.52 -28.52
C GLU A 121 2.76 16.92 -27.89
N VAL A 122 2.80 16.97 -26.57
CA VAL A 122 3.04 18.19 -25.80
C VAL A 122 4.22 17.92 -24.89
N TYR A 123 5.32 18.64 -25.11
CA TYR A 123 6.47 18.60 -24.22
C TYR A 123 6.14 19.40 -22.96
N LEU A 124 6.22 18.75 -21.80
CA LEU A 124 6.11 19.39 -20.50
C LEU A 124 7.52 19.70 -20.02
N ASP A 125 7.76 20.90 -19.52
CA ASP A 125 9.02 21.24 -18.85
C ASP A 125 9.26 20.32 -17.63
N ASP A 126 10.50 20.24 -17.13
CA ASP A 126 10.96 19.33 -16.05
C ASP A 126 10.13 19.37 -14.74
N GLU A 127 9.23 20.35 -14.62
CA GLU A 127 8.12 20.31 -13.68
C GLU A 127 7.09 19.28 -14.15
N ALA A 128 7.36 18.02 -13.81
CA ALA A 128 6.36 16.97 -13.87
C ALA A 128 5.05 17.53 -13.29
N PRO A 129 3.89 17.36 -13.95
CA PRO A 129 2.63 17.66 -13.31
C PRO A 129 2.61 16.69 -12.13
N SER A 130 2.83 17.22 -10.94
CA SER A 130 2.63 16.46 -9.72
C SER A 130 1.24 15.86 -9.91
N VAL A 131 1.13 14.53 -9.88
CA VAL A 131 -0.15 13.95 -9.49
C VAL A 131 -0.37 14.59 -8.14
N GLN A 132 -1.17 15.65 -8.14
CA GLN A 132 -1.76 16.15 -6.95
C GLN A 132 -2.70 15.00 -6.58
N VAL A 133 -2.16 14.01 -5.86
CA VAL A 133 -2.80 13.67 -4.59
C VAL A 133 -3.00 15.04 -4.00
N ARG A 134 -4.23 15.59 -4.11
CA ARG A 134 -4.55 16.89 -3.54
C ARG A 134 -4.01 16.80 -2.12
N ARG A 135 -2.83 17.39 -1.89
CA ARG A 135 -2.42 17.72 -0.55
C ARG A 135 -3.47 18.74 -0.21
N VAL A 136 -4.45 18.31 0.59
CA VAL A 136 -5.48 19.18 1.12
C VAL A 136 -4.73 20.14 2.03
N GLY A 137 -4.26 21.20 1.41
CA GLY A 137 -3.62 22.34 1.97
C GLY A 137 -4.07 23.47 1.06
N ASN A 138 -5.36 23.80 1.13
CA ASN A 138 -5.74 25.16 0.79
C ASN A 138 -4.96 26.03 1.77
N ASP A 139 -3.99 26.78 1.26
CA ASP A 139 -3.27 27.80 2.04
C ASP A 139 -4.26 28.78 2.70
N ASP A 140 -5.48 28.89 2.18
CA ASP A 140 -6.58 29.71 2.71
C ASP A 140 -7.00 29.36 4.15
N ASP A 141 -6.76 28.13 4.62
CA ASP A 141 -7.16 27.72 5.98
C ASP A 141 -6.07 27.88 7.02
N LYS A 142 -4.81 28.12 6.63
CA LYS A 142 -3.69 28.25 7.57
C LYS A 142 -3.86 29.42 8.55
N ASP A 143 -4.62 30.44 8.14
CA ASP A 143 -4.88 31.64 8.92
C ASP A 143 -6.25 31.62 9.63
N LEU A 144 -7.04 30.56 9.48
CA LEU A 144 -8.32 30.44 10.18
C LEU A 144 -8.11 30.10 11.66
N ALA A 145 -8.85 30.80 12.51
CA ALA A 145 -8.98 30.40 13.91
C ALA A 145 -9.72 29.05 14.01
N ASP A 146 -9.35 28.22 14.99
CA ASP A 146 -9.85 26.84 15.12
C ASP A 146 -11.37 26.74 15.24
N ASP A 147 -12.01 27.72 15.87
CA ASP A 147 -13.47 27.81 16.00
C ASP A 147 -14.15 28.11 14.66
N VAL A 148 -13.56 28.98 13.84
CA VAL A 148 -14.03 29.27 12.49
C VAL A 148 -13.84 28.06 11.57
N TRP A 149 -12.70 27.39 11.68
CA TRP A 149 -12.45 26.15 10.96
C TRP A 149 -13.45 25.05 11.36
N ARG A 150 -13.70 24.86 12.66
CA ARG A 150 -14.70 23.90 13.15
C ARG A 150 -16.10 24.21 12.64
N ALA A 151 -16.54 25.46 12.71
CA ALA A 151 -17.86 25.86 12.24
C ALA A 151 -18.05 25.61 10.72
N ARG A 152 -16.95 25.64 9.96
CA ARG A 152 -16.95 25.41 8.51
C ARG A 152 -16.94 23.92 8.15
N TYR A 153 -16.19 23.10 8.88
CA TYR A 153 -15.86 21.74 8.45
C TYR A 153 -16.37 20.61 9.35
N VAL A 154 -16.67 20.88 10.62
CA VAL A 154 -17.20 19.88 11.55
C VAL A 154 -18.72 19.92 11.49
N VAL A 155 -19.30 18.90 10.86
CA VAL A 155 -20.75 18.77 10.67
C VAL A 155 -21.37 17.85 11.73
N ASP A 156 -22.68 17.98 11.93
CA ASP A 156 -23.46 17.09 12.78
C ASP A 156 -24.06 15.91 11.98
N ASP A 157 -24.73 15.01 12.69
CA ASP A 157 -25.30 13.78 12.15
C ASP A 157 -26.42 14.04 11.12
N GLU A 158 -27.10 15.20 11.19
CA GLU A 158 -28.12 15.58 10.21
C GLU A 158 -27.47 16.07 8.91
N ALA A 159 -26.49 16.95 9.01
CA ALA A 159 -25.71 17.43 7.88
C ALA A 159 -24.93 16.30 7.21
N TYR A 160 -24.35 15.36 7.97
CA TYR A 160 -23.68 14.19 7.42
C TYR A 160 -24.64 13.29 6.62
N ARG A 161 -25.87 13.06 7.11
CA ARG A 161 -26.88 12.30 6.35
C ARG A 161 -27.25 12.99 5.03
N LYS A 162 -27.39 14.32 5.02
CA LYS A 162 -27.63 15.08 3.80
C LYS A 162 -26.46 14.97 2.81
N LEU A 163 -25.22 14.91 3.29
CA LEU A 163 -24.04 14.66 2.45
C LEU A 163 -24.06 13.27 1.83
N LEU A 164 -24.45 12.23 2.58
CA LEU A 164 -24.61 10.88 2.03
C LEU A 164 -25.71 10.80 0.98
N GLU A 165 -26.88 11.37 1.27
CA GLU A 165 -28.00 11.43 0.32
C GLU A 165 -27.64 12.21 -0.95
N LYS A 166 -26.85 13.29 -0.82
CA LYS A 166 -26.38 14.05 -1.97
C LYS A 166 -25.39 13.24 -2.81
N ASP A 167 -24.39 12.59 -2.19
CA ASP A 167 -23.36 11.79 -2.90
C ASP A 167 -23.95 10.63 -3.72
N GLU A 168 -25.13 10.12 -3.33
CA GLU A 168 -25.86 9.10 -4.09
C GLU A 168 -26.50 9.64 -5.39
N ILE A 169 -26.80 10.94 -5.45
CA ILE A 169 -27.62 11.56 -6.50
C ILE A 169 -26.84 12.60 -7.32
N ASP A 170 -25.81 13.20 -6.73
CA ASP A 170 -24.99 14.27 -7.30
C ASP A 170 -23.55 14.23 -6.75
N THR A 171 -22.62 14.93 -7.40
CA THR A 171 -21.23 15.01 -6.95
C THR A 171 -21.08 16.04 -5.83
N LEU A 172 -20.46 15.65 -4.72
CA LEU A 172 -20.11 16.56 -3.64
C LEU A 172 -19.05 17.59 -4.08
N ASP A 173 -19.19 18.83 -3.62
CA ASP A 173 -18.16 19.84 -3.80
C ASP A 173 -16.96 19.62 -2.86
N GLU A 174 -15.89 20.39 -3.03
CA GLU A 174 -14.66 20.21 -2.25
C GLU A 174 -14.83 20.38 -0.74
N VAL A 175 -15.73 21.29 -0.32
CA VAL A 175 -16.00 21.54 1.09
C VAL A 175 -16.82 20.38 1.67
N GLU A 176 -17.81 19.92 0.92
CA GLU A 176 -18.68 18.81 1.29
C GLU A 176 -17.93 17.47 1.40
N VAL A 177 -17.03 17.17 0.45
CA VAL A 177 -16.13 16.00 0.53
C VAL A 177 -15.31 16.05 1.81
N ARG A 178 -14.80 17.23 2.16
CA ARG A 178 -13.98 17.44 3.35
C ARG A 178 -14.78 17.33 4.65
N GLN A 179 -15.98 17.89 4.68
CA GLN A 179 -16.91 17.76 5.81
C GLN A 179 -17.26 16.29 6.08
N ARG A 180 -17.59 15.54 5.03
CA ARG A 180 -17.86 14.10 5.12
C ARG A 180 -16.65 13.34 5.68
N HIS A 181 -15.46 13.59 5.14
CA HIS A 181 -14.22 12.93 5.57
C HIS A 181 -13.89 13.20 7.04
N ILE A 182 -13.96 14.47 7.46
CA ILE A 182 -13.70 14.87 8.85
C ILE A 182 -14.72 14.25 9.79
N TYR A 183 -16.01 14.23 9.42
CA TYR A 183 -17.05 13.57 10.21
C TYR A 183 -16.76 12.08 10.42
N GLU A 184 -16.43 11.35 9.35
CA GLU A 184 -16.08 9.93 9.44
C GLU A 184 -14.85 9.72 10.34
N CYS A 185 -13.83 10.57 10.22
CA CYS A 185 -12.66 10.51 11.09
C CYS A 185 -13.02 10.75 12.56
N ILE A 186 -13.85 11.74 12.86
CA ILE A 186 -14.25 12.10 14.24
C ILE A 186 -15.12 11.01 14.85
N ARG A 187 -16.20 10.61 14.15
CA ARG A 187 -17.27 9.78 14.72
C ARG A 187 -17.02 8.28 14.55
N ASN A 188 -16.50 7.86 13.39
CA ASN A 188 -16.38 6.46 13.04
C ASN A 188 -14.98 5.90 13.31
N VAL A 189 -13.93 6.69 13.05
CA VAL A 189 -12.54 6.24 13.17
C VAL A 189 -11.97 6.51 14.55
N HIS A 190 -11.78 7.77 14.93
CA HIS A 190 -11.06 8.13 16.15
C HIS A 190 -11.96 8.23 17.37
N LYS A 191 -13.27 8.48 17.20
CA LYS A 191 -14.24 8.66 18.27
C LYS A 191 -13.79 9.74 19.27
N VAL A 192 -13.57 10.96 18.76
CA VAL A 192 -13.11 12.12 19.55
C VAL A 192 -14.15 13.22 19.69
N ASP A 193 -13.98 14.09 20.69
CA ASP A 193 -14.90 15.22 20.92
C ASP A 193 -14.83 16.24 19.76
N PRO A 194 -15.92 16.43 18.98
CA PRO A 194 -15.95 17.36 17.85
C PRO A 194 -15.72 18.82 18.25
N ARG A 195 -15.91 19.20 19.52
CA ARG A 195 -15.66 20.57 20.01
C ARG A 195 -14.17 20.88 20.14
N ARG A 196 -13.32 19.84 20.21
CA ARG A 196 -11.90 19.97 20.56
C ARG A 196 -10.98 19.80 19.35
N VAL A 197 -11.47 19.28 18.23
CA VAL A 197 -10.68 19.11 17.01
C VAL A 197 -10.28 20.44 16.39
N ASP A 198 -9.10 20.51 15.80
CA ASP A 198 -8.50 21.72 15.21
C ASP A 198 -8.04 21.46 13.77
N HIS A 199 -7.55 22.48 13.06
CA HIS A 199 -7.00 22.30 11.71
C HIS A 199 -5.86 21.25 11.67
N ASN A 200 -5.10 21.12 12.77
CA ASN A 200 -4.05 20.10 12.90
C ASN A 200 -4.62 18.67 12.99
N TYR A 201 -5.80 18.48 13.56
CA TYR A 201 -6.46 17.17 13.64
C TYR A 201 -6.63 16.58 12.25
N GLU A 202 -7.12 17.40 11.32
CA GLU A 202 -7.29 16.98 9.93
C GLU A 202 -5.95 16.64 9.28
N VAL A 203 -5.01 17.59 9.30
CA VAL A 203 -3.72 17.44 8.61
C VAL A 203 -2.91 16.26 9.17
N VAL A 204 -2.89 16.09 10.49
CA VAL A 204 -2.02 15.11 11.18
C VAL A 204 -2.66 13.73 11.30
N HIS A 205 -3.98 13.66 11.45
CA HIS A 205 -4.66 12.40 11.79
C HIS A 205 -5.67 11.95 10.73
N CYS A 206 -6.24 12.86 9.93
CA CYS A 206 -7.15 12.49 8.84
C CYS A 206 -6.42 12.27 7.50
N GLY A 207 -5.17 12.73 7.37
CA GLY A 207 -4.33 12.59 6.16
C GLY A 207 -3.27 11.48 6.20
N LYS A 208 -3.00 10.86 7.35
CA LYS A 208 -2.15 9.65 7.44
C LYS A 208 -2.91 8.46 6.87
N GLU A 209 -2.22 7.51 6.22
CA GLU A 209 -2.83 6.30 5.65
C GLU A 209 -3.89 5.73 6.60
N LEU A 210 -5.16 5.97 6.29
CA LEU A 210 -6.29 5.52 7.10
C LEU A 210 -6.48 4.01 7.01
N VAL A 211 -5.67 3.32 6.22
CA VAL A 211 -5.85 1.91 5.93
C VAL A 211 -5.66 1.02 7.16
N PRO A 212 -4.55 1.08 7.93
CA PRO A 212 -4.48 0.43 9.24
C PRO A 212 -5.64 0.79 10.15
N PHE A 213 -6.20 2.00 10.02
CA PHE A 213 -7.29 2.49 10.84
C PHE A 213 -8.64 1.86 10.48
N GLN A 214 -9.00 1.89 9.21
CA GLN A 214 -10.18 1.24 8.67
C GLN A 214 -10.12 -0.27 8.92
N ASN A 215 -8.92 -0.87 8.81
CA ASN A 215 -8.72 -2.28 9.14
C ASN A 215 -8.94 -2.58 10.62
N TYR A 216 -8.50 -1.71 11.54
CA TYR A 216 -8.83 -1.86 12.96
C TYR A 216 -10.33 -1.75 13.24
N ILE A 217 -11.02 -0.78 12.62
CA ILE A 217 -12.47 -0.64 12.77
C ILE A 217 -13.19 -1.88 12.24
N ARG A 218 -12.85 -2.35 11.04
CA ARG A 218 -13.39 -3.60 10.47
C ARG A 218 -13.14 -4.79 11.39
N PHE A 219 -11.94 -4.90 11.94
CA PHE A 219 -11.62 -5.93 12.93
C PHE A 219 -12.50 -5.81 14.19
N GLN A 220 -12.77 -4.60 14.69
CA GLN A 220 -13.66 -4.40 15.84
C GLN A 220 -15.12 -4.76 15.55
N THR A 221 -15.65 -4.30 14.42
CA THR A 221 -17.09 -4.27 14.17
C THR A 221 -17.62 -5.45 13.38
N THR A 222 -16.78 -6.10 12.56
CA THR A 222 -17.22 -7.12 11.61
C THR A 222 -16.87 -8.52 12.12
N PRO A 223 -17.84 -9.45 12.30
CA PRO A 223 -17.56 -10.84 12.65
C PRO A 223 -16.47 -11.49 11.78
N PHE A 224 -15.61 -12.33 12.38
CA PHE A 224 -14.51 -12.97 11.65
C PHE A 224 -15.03 -13.88 10.52
N SER A 225 -16.17 -14.53 10.71
CA SER A 225 -16.86 -15.29 9.67
C SER A 225 -17.10 -14.44 8.42
N ASP A 226 -17.60 -13.23 8.62
CA ASP A 226 -18.01 -12.34 7.53
C ASP A 226 -16.77 -11.77 6.82
N ILE A 227 -15.72 -11.43 7.57
CA ILE A 227 -14.41 -11.05 7.03
C ILE A 227 -13.83 -12.18 6.16
N MET A 228 -13.97 -13.44 6.60
CA MET A 228 -13.50 -14.62 5.86
C MET A 228 -14.34 -14.91 4.62
N ASP A 229 -15.66 -14.76 4.70
CA ASP A 229 -16.57 -14.95 3.58
C ASP A 229 -16.31 -13.90 2.49
N ASP A 230 -16.13 -12.64 2.88
CA ASP A 230 -15.74 -11.55 1.98
C ASP A 230 -14.41 -11.85 1.30
N PHE A 231 -13.40 -12.28 2.06
CA PHE A 231 -12.09 -12.66 1.53
C PHE A 231 -12.19 -13.83 0.54
N THR A 232 -12.92 -14.88 0.90
CA THR A 232 -13.10 -16.08 0.07
C THR A 232 -13.86 -15.75 -1.21
N ARG A 233 -14.90 -14.92 -1.14
CA ARG A 233 -15.65 -14.46 -2.30
C ARG A 233 -14.75 -13.70 -3.28
N ALA A 234 -13.92 -12.78 -2.78
CA ALA A 234 -13.01 -12.03 -3.62
C ALA A 234 -11.91 -12.89 -4.26
N LEU A 235 -11.41 -13.91 -3.56
CA LEU A 235 -10.49 -14.89 -4.14
C LEU A 235 -11.17 -15.69 -5.26
N ARG A 236 -12.41 -16.16 -5.05
CA ARG A 236 -13.17 -16.90 -6.07
C ARG A 236 -13.47 -16.05 -7.30
N GLU A 237 -13.85 -14.79 -7.11
CA GLU A 237 -14.07 -13.84 -8.20
C GLU A 237 -12.77 -13.63 -9.00
N GLY A 238 -11.64 -13.45 -8.32
CA GLY A 238 -10.32 -13.34 -8.95
C GLY A 238 -9.86 -14.60 -9.70
N ASP A 239 -10.15 -15.79 -9.16
CA ASP A 239 -9.79 -17.07 -9.79
C ASP A 239 -10.63 -17.36 -11.05
N MET A 240 -11.89 -16.89 -11.11
CA MET A 240 -12.76 -17.08 -12.27
C MET A 240 -12.39 -16.18 -13.47
N GLU A 241 -11.81 -15.00 -13.22
CA GLU A 241 -11.48 -14.04 -14.27
C GLU A 241 -10.04 -14.17 -14.80
N GLY A 242 -9.18 -14.94 -14.11
CA GLY A 242 -7.75 -15.02 -14.41
C GLY A 242 -6.99 -13.79 -13.87
N VAL A 243 -5.70 -13.65 -14.20
CA VAL A 243 -4.87 -12.52 -13.73
C VAL A 243 -5.28 -11.23 -14.48
N THR A 244 -6.36 -10.60 -14.04
CA THR A 244 -6.94 -9.37 -14.59
C THR A 244 -6.62 -8.15 -13.72
N LYS A 245 -7.00 -6.95 -14.18
CA LYS A 245 -6.87 -5.70 -13.42
C LYS A 245 -7.66 -5.79 -12.10
N GLU A 246 -8.79 -6.47 -12.12
CA GLU A 246 -9.66 -6.74 -10.99
C GLU A 246 -8.97 -7.65 -9.97
N TYR A 247 -8.24 -8.70 -10.42
CA TYR A 247 -7.41 -9.54 -9.55
C TYR A 247 -6.26 -8.76 -8.87
N VAL A 248 -5.57 -7.90 -9.62
CA VAL A 248 -4.48 -7.06 -9.07
C VAL A 248 -5.02 -6.00 -8.10
N ALA A 249 -6.16 -5.38 -8.42
CA ALA A 249 -6.85 -4.45 -7.52
C ALA A 249 -7.35 -5.15 -6.25
N ALA A 250 -7.91 -6.36 -6.36
CA ALA A 250 -8.33 -7.17 -5.23
C ALA A 250 -7.14 -7.61 -4.36
N ARG A 251 -5.97 -7.91 -4.95
CA ARG A 251 -4.75 -8.21 -4.19
C ARG A 251 -4.12 -6.96 -3.56
N GLY A 252 -4.33 -5.79 -4.17
CA GLY A 252 -3.96 -4.48 -3.63
C GLY A 252 -4.92 -3.96 -2.56
N ASP A 253 -6.12 -4.53 -2.43
CA ASP A 253 -7.09 -4.17 -1.41
C ASP A 253 -6.57 -4.54 -0.02
N MET A 254 -6.29 -3.50 0.75
CA MET A 254 -5.68 -3.61 2.07
C MET A 254 -6.63 -4.24 3.09
N SER A 255 -7.94 -4.29 2.82
CA SER A 255 -8.93 -5.01 3.64
C SER A 255 -8.61 -6.51 3.72
N ARG A 256 -8.01 -7.05 2.65
CA ARG A 256 -7.66 -8.47 2.50
C ARG A 256 -6.51 -8.91 3.40
N ARG A 257 -5.90 -7.96 4.12
CA ARG A 257 -4.85 -8.22 5.12
C ARG A 257 -5.43 -8.53 6.50
N ILE A 258 -6.68 -8.16 6.78
CA ILE A 258 -7.32 -8.42 8.09
C ILE A 258 -7.38 -9.92 8.41
N PRO A 259 -7.84 -10.83 7.52
CA PRO A 259 -8.03 -12.24 7.86
C PRO A 259 -6.76 -12.91 8.40
N PHE A 260 -5.64 -12.76 7.70
CA PHE A 260 -4.38 -13.35 8.11
C PHE A 260 -3.85 -12.75 9.41
N ALA A 261 -4.02 -11.44 9.61
CA ALA A 261 -3.59 -10.79 10.83
C ALA A 261 -4.44 -11.20 12.05
N VAL A 262 -5.74 -11.46 11.88
CA VAL A 262 -6.59 -12.03 12.95
C VAL A 262 -6.15 -13.44 13.31
N MET A 263 -5.90 -14.31 12.32
CA MET A 263 -5.41 -15.67 12.57
C MET A 263 -4.07 -15.64 13.31
N LEU A 264 -3.15 -14.77 12.90
CA LEU A 264 -1.87 -14.60 13.58
C LEU A 264 -2.04 -14.09 15.02
N SER A 265 -2.96 -13.14 15.25
CA SER A 265 -3.26 -12.65 16.60
C SER A 265 -3.86 -13.74 17.48
N ALA A 266 -4.72 -14.59 16.93
CA ALA A 266 -5.35 -15.70 17.65
C ALA A 266 -4.31 -16.73 18.11
N GLU A 267 -3.38 -17.09 17.21
CA GLU A 267 -2.28 -18.00 17.52
C GLU A 267 -1.33 -17.43 18.57
N LEU A 268 -1.03 -16.13 18.53
CA LEU A 268 -0.23 -15.47 19.59
C LEU A 268 -0.93 -15.48 20.96
N LEU A 269 -2.26 -15.51 20.98
CA LEU A 269 -3.08 -15.52 22.20
C LEU A 269 -3.50 -16.93 22.63
N GLY A 270 -3.25 -17.95 21.80
CA GLY A 270 -3.66 -19.33 22.05
C GLY A 270 -5.19 -19.54 22.03
N CYS A 271 -5.92 -18.80 21.19
CA CYS A 271 -7.37 -18.91 21.04
C CYS A 271 -7.79 -19.10 19.58
N GLN A 272 -9.09 -19.35 19.34
CA GLN A 272 -9.61 -19.41 17.98
C GLN A 272 -9.75 -17.99 17.38
N PRO A 273 -9.63 -17.81 16.04
CA PRO A 273 -9.75 -16.51 15.39
C PRO A 273 -11.06 -15.75 15.70
N GLY A 274 -12.17 -16.48 15.85
CA GLY A 274 -13.46 -15.91 16.23
C GLY A 274 -13.54 -15.41 17.68
N GLU A 275 -12.64 -15.90 18.55
CA GLU A 275 -12.60 -15.62 19.99
C GLU A 275 -11.61 -14.50 20.36
N VAL A 276 -10.85 -13.98 19.39
CA VAL A 276 -9.94 -12.86 19.63
C VAL A 276 -10.75 -11.66 20.12
N GLU A 277 -10.45 -11.21 21.34
CA GLU A 277 -11.06 -10.03 21.94
C GLU A 277 -10.75 -8.80 21.09
N ARG A 278 -11.76 -8.11 20.57
CA ARG A 278 -11.56 -7.10 19.50
C ARG A 278 -11.42 -5.67 20.04
N CYS A 279 -12.01 -5.41 21.20
CA CYS A 279 -12.08 -4.08 21.83
C CYS A 279 -11.17 -3.95 23.05
N LYS A 280 -10.00 -4.61 23.03
CA LYS A 280 -9.07 -4.59 24.15
C LYS A 280 -8.16 -3.35 24.12
N GLU A 281 -8.56 -2.29 24.81
CA GLU A 281 -7.79 -1.02 24.85
C GLU A 281 -6.43 -1.18 25.54
N ASP A 282 -6.37 -2.01 26.59
CA ASP A 282 -5.13 -2.30 27.33
C ASP A 282 -4.09 -3.09 26.50
N GLY A 283 -4.52 -3.62 25.36
CA GLY A 283 -3.68 -4.33 24.42
C GLY A 283 -3.48 -5.82 24.72
N PHE A 284 -2.85 -6.47 23.76
CA PHE A 284 -2.55 -7.89 23.77
C PHE A 284 -1.12 -8.12 24.26
N ALA A 285 -1.00 -8.82 25.39
CA ALA A 285 0.28 -9.21 25.96
C ALA A 285 0.79 -10.49 25.30
N VAL A 286 2.02 -10.43 24.77
CA VAL A 286 2.66 -11.51 24.03
C VAL A 286 4.12 -11.64 24.45
N GLU A 287 4.55 -12.85 24.80
CA GLU A 287 5.96 -13.13 25.14
C GLU A 287 6.85 -13.20 23.89
N GLU A 288 8.14 -12.85 24.04
CA GLU A 288 9.09 -12.86 22.91
C GLU A 288 9.20 -14.26 22.29
N ASP A 289 9.19 -15.33 23.10
CA ASP A 289 9.29 -16.70 22.61
C ASP A 289 8.09 -17.09 21.72
N ALA A 290 6.89 -16.62 22.06
CA ALA A 290 5.70 -16.81 21.23
C ALA A 290 5.84 -16.07 19.88
N LEU A 291 6.41 -14.87 19.87
CA LEU A 291 6.69 -14.13 18.63
C LEU A 291 7.69 -14.89 17.75
N GLN A 292 8.72 -15.48 18.32
CA GLN A 292 9.68 -16.27 17.54
C GLN A 292 9.05 -17.55 16.98
N ALA A 293 8.31 -18.29 17.82
CA ALA A 293 7.65 -19.52 17.41
C ALA A 293 6.60 -19.29 16.32
N ILE A 294 5.70 -18.31 16.50
CA ILE A 294 4.64 -17.99 15.53
C ILE A 294 5.21 -17.46 14.23
N HIS A 295 6.30 -16.70 14.27
CA HIS A 295 6.98 -16.32 13.04
C HIS A 295 7.37 -17.57 12.24
N ASP A 296 8.02 -18.54 12.87
CA ASP A 296 8.54 -19.72 12.18
C ASP A 296 7.43 -20.68 11.72
N THR A 297 6.32 -20.77 12.44
CA THR A 297 5.20 -21.65 12.07
C THR A 297 4.23 -21.03 11.07
N MET A 298 3.98 -19.72 11.12
CA MET A 298 2.94 -19.07 10.29
C MET A 298 3.48 -18.20 9.15
N LEU A 299 4.62 -17.54 9.35
CA LEU A 299 5.20 -16.60 8.38
C LEU A 299 6.28 -17.26 7.54
N GLY A 300 7.22 -17.95 8.20
CA GLY A 300 8.38 -18.57 7.58
C GLY A 300 8.44 -20.10 7.57
N PRO A 301 7.33 -20.87 7.54
CA PRO A 301 7.45 -22.33 7.45
C PRO A 301 8.11 -22.76 6.13
N THR A 302 7.98 -21.93 5.07
CA THR A 302 8.71 -22.08 3.81
C THR A 302 9.17 -20.71 3.29
N PRO A 303 10.23 -20.66 2.45
CA PRO A 303 10.68 -19.42 1.82
C PRO A 303 9.62 -18.74 0.96
N GLU A 304 8.78 -19.51 0.27
CA GLU A 304 7.71 -19.00 -0.60
C GLU A 304 6.62 -18.31 0.21
N ARG A 305 6.24 -18.92 1.36
CA ARG A 305 5.27 -18.32 2.28
C ARG A 305 5.79 -17.01 2.86
N LEU A 306 7.07 -17.00 3.26
CA LEU A 306 7.71 -15.81 3.81
C LEU A 306 7.77 -14.69 2.78
N SER A 307 8.17 -15.01 1.54
CA SER A 307 8.20 -14.07 0.42
C SER A 307 6.82 -13.47 0.16
N PHE A 308 5.79 -14.32 0.06
CA PHE A 308 4.42 -13.87 -0.11
C PHE A 308 3.98 -12.92 1.00
N VAL A 309 4.22 -13.26 2.26
CA VAL A 309 3.80 -12.42 3.40
C VAL A 309 4.58 -11.11 3.42
N ARG A 310 5.87 -11.12 3.08
CA ARG A 310 6.68 -9.89 2.98
C ARG A 310 6.11 -8.94 1.93
N ASP A 311 5.84 -9.44 0.73
CA ASP A 311 5.28 -8.64 -0.35
C ASP A 311 3.88 -8.14 0.02
N PHE A 312 3.05 -9.04 0.53
CA PHE A 312 1.65 -8.74 0.85
C PHE A 312 1.51 -7.70 1.97
N TYR A 313 2.49 -7.55 2.86
CA TYR A 313 2.47 -6.57 3.94
C TYR A 313 3.50 -5.43 3.79
N GLY A 314 4.25 -5.40 2.68
CA GLY A 314 5.29 -4.40 2.42
C GLY A 314 6.41 -4.44 3.48
N MET A 315 6.93 -5.64 3.76
CA MET A 315 8.05 -5.82 4.69
C MET A 315 9.38 -5.71 3.96
N ASP A 316 10.19 -4.75 4.36
CA ASP A 316 11.53 -4.56 3.81
C ASP A 316 12.53 -5.45 4.58
N GLN A 317 12.69 -6.70 4.12
CA GLN A 317 13.59 -7.69 4.72
C GLN A 317 14.33 -8.46 3.64
N THR A 318 15.63 -8.23 3.53
CA THR A 318 16.49 -8.82 2.48
C THR A 318 17.55 -9.78 3.01
N ALA A 319 17.66 -9.99 4.33
CA ALA A 319 18.70 -10.84 4.90
C ALA A 319 18.40 -12.34 4.72
N GLU A 320 19.43 -13.12 4.38
CA GLU A 320 19.41 -14.59 4.24
C GLU A 320 19.10 -15.30 5.56
N SER A 321 19.54 -14.74 6.70
CA SER A 321 19.24 -15.26 8.03
C SER A 321 18.44 -14.26 8.86
N LEU A 322 17.34 -14.72 9.43
CA LEU A 322 16.44 -13.89 10.21
C LEU A 322 16.84 -13.83 11.68
N THR A 323 17.28 -12.65 12.12
CA THR A 323 17.48 -12.39 13.55
C THR A 323 16.14 -12.34 14.30
N ALA A 324 16.15 -12.57 15.62
CA ALA A 324 14.95 -12.46 16.45
C ALA A 324 14.25 -11.10 16.33
N THR A 325 15.02 -10.04 16.09
CA THR A 325 14.48 -8.70 15.82
C THR A 325 13.74 -8.60 14.51
N MET A 326 14.25 -9.22 13.44
CA MET A 326 13.58 -9.23 12.15
C MET A 326 12.29 -10.05 12.20
N LYS A 327 12.32 -11.23 12.84
CA LYS A 327 11.13 -12.07 13.05
C LYS A 327 10.03 -11.31 13.79
N ARG A 328 10.40 -10.66 14.89
CA ARG A 328 9.49 -9.78 15.65
C ARG A 328 8.96 -8.64 14.78
N ASN A 329 9.81 -7.94 14.03
CA ASN A 329 9.38 -6.82 13.20
C ASN A 329 8.41 -7.23 12.08
N ALA A 330 8.55 -8.45 11.54
CA ALA A 330 7.59 -9.00 10.59
C ALA A 330 6.20 -9.15 11.23
N ILE A 331 6.12 -9.75 12.42
CA ILE A 331 4.87 -9.86 13.18
C ILE A 331 4.27 -8.48 13.47
N LYS A 332 5.10 -7.52 13.93
CA LYS A 332 4.63 -6.15 14.17
C LYS A 332 4.01 -5.54 12.92
N LYS A 333 4.62 -5.74 11.76
CA LYS A 333 4.13 -5.18 10.49
C LYS A 333 2.80 -5.82 10.10
N VAL A 334 2.63 -7.14 10.27
CA VAL A 334 1.35 -7.83 10.03
C VAL A 334 0.25 -7.26 10.91
N LEU A 335 0.48 -7.19 12.23
CA LEU A 335 -0.53 -6.71 13.18
C LEU A 335 -0.84 -5.21 13.00
N HIS A 336 0.15 -4.40 12.63
CA HIS A 336 -0.06 -2.98 12.37
C HIS A 336 -0.86 -2.74 11.08
N VAL A 337 -0.46 -3.35 9.97
CA VAL A 337 -1.12 -3.12 8.67
C VAL A 337 -2.48 -3.83 8.61
N GLY A 338 -2.56 -5.02 9.17
CA GLY A 338 -3.77 -5.86 9.12
C GLY A 338 -4.79 -5.51 10.19
N LEU A 339 -4.38 -5.08 11.39
CA LEU A 339 -5.29 -4.80 12.51
C LEU A 339 -5.10 -3.40 13.13
N GLY A 340 -4.22 -2.54 12.62
CA GLY A 340 -3.96 -1.23 13.24
C GLY A 340 -3.29 -1.29 14.62
N LEU A 341 -2.79 -2.46 15.04
CA LEU A 341 -2.20 -2.64 16.36
C LEU A 341 -0.73 -2.24 16.36
N ASN A 342 -0.35 -1.35 17.27
CA ASN A 342 1.00 -0.85 17.42
C ASN A 342 1.74 -1.58 18.55
N HIS A 343 3.05 -1.74 18.36
CA HIS A 343 3.91 -2.46 19.29
C HIS A 343 4.50 -1.53 20.35
N VAL A 344 4.33 -1.90 21.62
CA VAL A 344 5.05 -1.34 22.76
C VAL A 344 6.05 -2.39 23.24
N ALA A 345 7.34 -2.05 23.12
CA ALA A 345 8.41 -2.94 23.56
C ALA A 345 8.50 -2.97 25.10
N PRO A 346 8.76 -4.14 25.70
CA PRO A 346 9.01 -4.24 27.12
C PRO A 346 10.35 -3.59 27.46
N LYS A 347 10.49 -3.17 28.72
CA LYS A 347 11.72 -2.58 29.23
C LYS A 347 12.89 -3.54 29.02
N LYS A 348 14.00 -2.99 28.51
CA LYS A 348 15.27 -3.70 28.43
C LYS A 348 16.16 -3.40 29.64
N SER A 349 16.91 -4.40 30.07
CA SER A 349 18.01 -4.28 31.03
C SER A 349 19.23 -5.00 30.44
N ASN A 350 20.39 -4.34 30.41
CA ASN A 350 21.62 -4.87 29.79
C ASN A 350 21.40 -5.43 28.36
N GLY A 351 20.62 -4.72 27.54
CA GLY A 351 20.34 -5.10 26.15
C GLY A 351 19.34 -6.25 25.96
N LYS A 352 18.89 -6.92 27.03
CA LYS A 352 17.90 -8.01 26.99
C LYS A 352 16.54 -7.54 27.51
N PHE A 353 15.47 -8.14 27.00
CA PHE A 353 14.13 -7.91 27.57
C PHE A 353 14.07 -8.51 28.98
N VAL A 354 13.44 -7.78 29.90
CA VAL A 354 13.24 -8.24 31.27
C VAL A 354 12.26 -9.41 31.24
N ALA A 355 12.64 -10.55 31.83
CA ALA A 355 11.79 -11.73 31.93
C ALA A 355 10.47 -11.40 32.65
N GLY A 356 9.36 -11.96 32.17
CA GLY A 356 8.01 -11.71 32.70
C GLY A 356 7.45 -10.33 32.37
N ARG A 357 8.04 -9.61 31.40
CA ARG A 357 7.47 -8.38 30.83
C ARG A 357 7.15 -8.62 29.35
N PRO A 358 5.86 -8.81 29.00
CA PRO A 358 5.48 -9.12 27.64
C PRO A 358 5.60 -7.90 26.72
N HIS A 359 5.65 -8.17 25.42
CA HIS A 359 5.35 -7.21 24.38
C HIS A 359 3.85 -6.88 24.42
N LEU A 360 3.50 -5.61 24.25
CA LEU A 360 2.10 -5.20 24.18
C LEU A 360 1.78 -4.74 22.76
N PHE A 361 0.69 -5.25 22.19
CA PHE A 361 0.12 -4.78 20.93
C PHE A 361 -1.19 -4.05 21.22
N LYS A 362 -1.27 -2.75 20.95
CA LYS A 362 -2.45 -1.94 21.27
C LYS A 362 -2.73 -0.86 20.22
N PRO A 363 -3.97 -0.37 20.09
CA PRO A 363 -4.34 0.67 19.14
C PRO A 363 -3.84 2.07 19.57
N LEU A 364 -2.51 2.26 19.65
CA LEU A 364 -1.87 3.49 20.15
C LEU A 364 -2.34 4.78 19.48
N LEU A 365 -2.52 4.76 18.16
CA LEU A 365 -2.87 5.95 17.39
C LEU A 365 -4.25 6.51 17.81
N TRP A 366 -5.18 5.67 18.28
CA TRP A 366 -6.49 6.11 18.77
C TRP A 366 -6.38 6.67 20.17
N GLN A 367 -5.53 6.05 21.00
CA GLN A 367 -5.32 6.50 22.36
C GLN A 367 -4.70 7.90 22.39
N GLU A 368 -3.64 8.16 21.61
CA GLU A 368 -3.01 9.48 21.55
C GLU A 368 -3.96 10.57 21.03
N VAL A 369 -4.77 10.24 20.01
CA VAL A 369 -5.74 11.17 19.42
C VAL A 369 -6.86 11.48 20.41
N ARG A 370 -7.40 10.48 21.13
CA ARG A 370 -8.42 10.67 22.17
C ARG A 370 -7.87 11.39 23.41
N GLU A 371 -6.63 11.14 23.81
CA GLU A 371 -6.00 11.87 24.92
C GLU A 371 -5.85 13.36 24.60
N LYS A 372 -5.49 13.69 23.35
CA LYS A 372 -5.37 15.09 22.90
C LYS A 372 -6.72 15.77 22.70
N TYR A 373 -7.63 15.13 21.98
CA TYR A 373 -8.88 15.73 21.51
C TYR A 373 -10.11 15.36 22.36
N GLY A 374 -9.95 14.59 23.44
CA GLY A 374 -11.07 14.11 24.25
C GLY A 374 -11.81 12.97 23.57
N ARG A 375 -12.60 12.24 24.34
CA ARG A 375 -13.39 11.11 23.84
C ARG A 375 -14.79 11.56 23.41
N LEU A 376 -15.33 10.87 22.40
CA LEU A 376 -16.67 11.17 21.90
C LEU A 376 -17.78 10.80 22.89
N ASP A 377 -17.61 9.75 23.68
CA ASP A 377 -18.58 9.34 24.71
C ASP A 377 -18.75 10.41 25.80
N GLU A 378 -17.64 11.03 26.21
CA GLU A 378 -17.63 12.18 27.12
C GLU A 378 -18.38 13.38 26.53
N TYR A 379 -18.23 13.63 25.23
CA TYR A 379 -18.98 14.65 24.52
C TYR A 379 -20.48 14.33 24.49
N GLU A 380 -20.85 13.12 24.06
CA GLU A 380 -22.24 12.68 23.93
C GLU A 380 -22.96 12.70 25.28
N ALA A 381 -22.27 12.38 26.37
CA ALA A 381 -22.81 12.50 27.73
C ALA A 381 -23.15 13.94 28.14
N THR A 382 -22.58 14.95 27.47
CA THR A 382 -22.90 16.37 27.70
C THR A 382 -24.05 16.89 26.84
N LEU A 383 -24.52 16.11 25.86
CA LEU A 383 -25.65 16.50 25.02
C LEU A 383 -26.97 16.36 25.81
N PRO A 384 -27.92 17.30 25.63
CA PRO A 384 -29.24 17.16 26.23
C PRO A 384 -29.90 15.87 25.72
N VAL A 385 -30.33 15.00 26.65
CA VAL A 385 -31.09 13.81 26.30
C VAL A 385 -32.40 14.27 25.64
N GLU A 386 -32.60 13.95 24.36
CA GLU A 386 -33.90 14.09 23.72
C GLU A 386 -34.87 13.11 24.40
N GLY A 387 -35.52 13.58 25.46
CA GLY A 387 -36.62 12.87 26.09
C GLY A 387 -37.73 12.71 25.06
N CYS A 388 -38.09 11.47 24.72
CA CYS A 388 -39.25 11.16 23.93
C CYS A 388 -40.50 11.67 24.68
N VAL A 389 -40.95 12.88 24.38
CA VAL A 389 -42.19 13.42 24.96
C VAL A 389 -43.35 12.79 24.21
N ILE A 390 -43.89 11.70 24.75
CA ILE A 390 -45.23 11.24 24.37
C ILE A 390 -46.19 12.33 24.85
N ARG A 391 -46.71 13.13 23.92
CA ARG A 391 -47.76 14.11 24.22
C ARG A 391 -49.08 13.35 24.43
N PRO A 392 -49.86 13.69 25.48
CA PRO A 392 -51.13 13.03 25.78
C PRO A 392 -52.20 13.24 24.70
#